data_AF-A0A954H429-F1
#
_entry.id   AF-A0A954H429-F1
#
_cell.length_a   1.000
_cell.length_b   1.000
_cell.length_c   1.000
_cell.angle_alpha   90.00
_cell.angle_beta   90.00
_cell.angle_gamma   90.00
#
_symmetry.space_group_name_H-M   'P 1'
#
loop_
_entity.id
_entity.type
_entity.pdbx_description
1 polymer ?
#
loop_
_entity_poly.entity_id
_entity_poly.type
_entity_poly.pdbx_seq_one_letter_code
_entity_poly.pdbx_strand_id
1 'polypeptide(L)'
;MMTRMLNCLVSVLAIVISGGSPSEAAPAVQTKDNKGLQLFETKIEPVLVKYCYECHSRKGDSVEGGLELDSPSGMMRGGDTGPMLKPHDLEHSSLIQMLKHQGDVSGMPPEKKLSDKVIAAFEEWIRLGCPDSRKEVGPTLKEQRYQAAQKHWAFVPPKTVKLPVVEQTGWPRNPIIDGFVLSAMEQQGLKPVQDANRLTLVRRVYFDLIGLPPSVTEVDAFLNDKSPDALAKLIDKLLASPRFGERWGRHWLDVVRFAESSGMEFNFTYPHAWPYRNYVIDAFNQDKPYNIFLQEQIAGDLMPAQPNKSPETIEARKIAPSMLSFGPKRHNSSGTEFRMDIVDDQINTVC
;
A
#
# COMPACT_ATOMS: atom_id res chain seq x y z
N MET A 1 5.06 -36.16 -46.06
CA MET A 1 4.31 -35.22 -46.93
C MET A 1 4.59 -33.82 -46.40
N MET A 2 5.60 -33.06 -46.86
CA MET A 2 5.69 -32.36 -48.17
C MET A 2 4.39 -31.56 -48.42
N THR A 3 4.35 -30.23 -48.58
CA THR A 3 5.31 -29.16 -48.90
C THR A 3 4.58 -27.80 -48.79
N ARG A 4 5.35 -26.69 -48.88
CA ARG A 4 4.99 -25.27 -49.18
C ARG A 4 4.88 -24.36 -47.94
N MET A 5 5.89 -23.58 -47.55
CA MET A 5 6.64 -22.51 -48.25
C MET A 5 5.74 -21.51 -48.99
N LEU A 6 5.58 -20.32 -48.40
CA LEU A 6 5.56 -19.06 -49.14
C LEU A 6 6.15 -17.94 -48.27
N ASN A 7 7.35 -17.51 -48.67
CA ASN A 7 7.99 -16.28 -48.27
C ASN A 7 7.14 -15.08 -48.72
N CYS A 8 6.89 -14.13 -47.83
CA CYS A 8 6.67 -12.74 -48.21
C CYS A 8 7.70 -11.87 -47.49
N LEU A 9 8.88 -11.74 -48.14
CA LEU A 9 9.79 -10.62 -47.94
C LEU A 9 9.07 -9.36 -48.43
N VAL A 10 8.68 -8.49 -47.50
CA VAL A 10 8.37 -7.09 -47.83
C VAL A 10 9.59 -6.28 -47.42
N SER A 11 10.46 -6.06 -48.40
CA SER A 11 11.53 -5.07 -48.37
C SER A 11 10.91 -3.68 -48.28
N VAL A 12 10.91 -3.07 -47.10
CA VAL A 12 10.63 -1.63 -46.98
C VAL A 12 11.94 -0.89 -47.15
N LEU A 13 12.03 -0.24 -48.31
CA LEU A 13 13.10 0.61 -48.77
C LEU A 13 13.33 1.76 -47.77
N ALA A 14 14.54 1.83 -47.22
CA ALA A 14 14.99 2.95 -46.42
C ALA A 14 15.12 4.20 -47.31
N ILE A 15 14.19 5.15 -47.17
CA ILE A 15 14.37 6.52 -47.66
C ILE A 15 15.16 7.25 -46.58
N VAL A 16 16.45 7.43 -46.84
CA VAL A 16 17.33 8.33 -46.09
C VAL A 16 16.93 9.76 -46.46
N ILE A 17 16.05 10.37 -45.68
CA ILE A 17 15.88 11.83 -45.69
C ILE A 17 16.97 12.41 -44.80
N SER A 18 18.06 12.83 -45.42
CA SER A 18 19.09 13.67 -44.81
C SER A 18 18.50 15.05 -44.52
N GLY A 19 17.81 15.17 -43.40
CA GLY A 19 17.37 16.43 -42.80
C GLY A 19 18.10 16.67 -41.49
N GLY A 20 19.44 16.68 -41.54
CA GLY A 20 20.25 17.11 -40.41
C GLY A 20 20.12 18.62 -40.24
N SER A 21 19.16 19.07 -39.44
CA SER A 21 19.30 20.36 -38.76
C SER A 21 20.58 20.28 -37.94
N PRO A 22 21.49 21.27 -38.01
CA PRO A 22 22.64 21.27 -37.12
C PRO A 22 22.09 21.33 -35.70
N SER A 23 22.20 20.21 -34.98
CA SER A 23 22.14 20.22 -33.54
C SER A 23 23.32 21.08 -33.13
N GLU A 24 23.03 22.33 -32.82
CA GLU A 24 23.94 23.21 -32.13
C GLU A 24 24.27 22.49 -30.82
N ALA A 25 25.41 21.80 -30.82
CA ALA A 25 25.94 21.17 -29.63
C ALA A 25 26.05 22.28 -28.59
N ALA A 26 25.28 22.14 -27.51
CA ALA A 26 25.43 23.00 -26.35
C ALA A 26 26.93 23.07 -26.01
N PRO A 27 27.51 24.27 -25.82
CA PRO A 27 28.95 24.38 -25.65
C PRO A 27 29.35 23.56 -24.43
N ALA A 28 30.32 22.67 -24.60
CA ALA A 28 31.01 22.05 -23.49
C ALA A 28 31.56 23.18 -22.60
N VAL A 29 30.96 23.35 -21.42
CA VAL A 29 31.35 24.39 -20.45
C VAL A 29 32.78 24.09 -20.01
N GLN A 30 33.71 24.91 -20.50
CA GLN A 30 35.10 24.88 -20.07
C GLN A 30 35.17 25.27 -18.60
N THR A 31 35.69 24.33 -17.82
CA THR A 31 35.97 24.39 -16.40
C THR A 31 37.23 25.23 -16.16
N LYS A 32 37.05 26.49 -15.72
CA LYS A 32 37.96 27.21 -14.78
C LYS A 32 37.54 28.66 -14.44
N ASP A 33 36.60 29.28 -15.15
CA ASP A 33 36.16 30.68 -14.90
C ASP A 33 34.66 30.86 -14.57
N ASN A 34 33.99 29.81 -14.10
CA ASN A 34 32.61 29.95 -13.64
C ASN A 34 32.59 30.40 -12.17
N LYS A 35 32.51 31.72 -11.96
CA LYS A 35 32.37 32.36 -10.63
C LYS A 35 31.31 31.68 -9.76
N GLY A 36 30.22 31.20 -10.37
CA GLY A 36 29.16 30.51 -9.65
C GLY A 36 29.57 29.12 -9.16
N LEU A 37 30.33 28.35 -9.94
CA LEU A 37 30.87 27.05 -9.48
C LEU A 37 31.88 27.24 -8.35
N GLN A 38 32.75 28.25 -8.45
CA GLN A 38 33.68 28.56 -7.37
C GLN A 38 32.93 28.97 -6.09
N LEU A 39 31.87 29.76 -6.22
CA LEU A 39 31.01 30.15 -5.10
C LEU A 39 30.32 28.92 -4.49
N PHE A 40 29.85 28.00 -5.32
CA PHE A 40 29.23 26.76 -4.88
C PHE A 40 30.18 25.93 -4.00
N GLU A 41 31.36 25.59 -4.54
CA GLU A 41 32.35 24.73 -3.87
C GLU A 41 32.91 25.35 -2.58
N THR A 42 33.15 26.67 -2.60
CA THR A 42 33.86 27.33 -1.49
C THR A 42 32.94 27.90 -0.42
N LYS A 43 31.66 28.19 -0.75
CA LYS A 43 30.72 28.86 0.16
C LYS A 43 29.40 28.13 0.35
N ILE A 44 28.82 27.54 -0.69
CA ILE A 44 27.47 26.97 -0.64
C ILE A 44 27.50 25.54 -0.11
N GLU A 45 28.25 24.65 -0.76
CA GLU A 45 28.33 23.23 -0.40
C GLU A 45 28.76 23.02 1.07
N PRO A 46 29.79 23.71 1.60
CA PRO A 46 30.16 23.54 3.01
C PRO A 46 29.05 23.92 3.99
N VAL A 47 28.20 24.88 3.63
CA VAL A 47 27.04 25.28 4.45
C VAL A 47 25.95 24.22 4.36
N LEU A 48 25.65 23.72 3.16
CA LEU A 48 24.67 22.64 2.97
C LEU A 48 25.06 21.37 3.72
N VAL A 49 26.34 20.97 3.65
CA VAL A 49 26.88 19.81 4.38
C VAL A 49 26.71 20.00 5.89
N LYS A 50 27.04 21.19 6.40
CA LYS A 50 27.07 21.44 7.85
C LYS A 50 25.70 21.64 8.48
N TYR A 51 24.76 22.25 7.76
CA TYR A 51 23.50 22.72 8.33
C TYR A 51 22.26 22.09 7.72
N CYS A 52 22.35 21.42 6.57
CA CYS A 52 21.17 20.98 5.82
C CYS A 52 21.14 19.47 5.57
N TYR A 53 22.28 18.81 5.34
CA TYR A 53 22.30 17.41 4.92
C TYR A 53 21.82 16.42 5.98
N GLU A 54 21.87 16.77 7.26
CA GLU A 54 21.34 15.91 8.32
C GLU A 54 19.87 15.55 8.09
N CYS A 55 19.05 16.54 7.66
CA CYS A 55 17.62 16.38 7.44
C CYS A 55 17.20 16.39 5.95
N HIS A 56 18.04 16.93 5.05
CA HIS A 56 17.72 17.10 3.63
C HIS A 56 18.73 16.40 2.71
N SER A 57 19.21 15.22 3.10
CA SER A 57 20.04 14.36 2.24
C SER A 57 19.58 12.92 2.27
N ARG A 58 19.89 12.17 1.22
CA ARG A 58 19.62 10.73 1.12
C ARG A 58 20.29 9.86 2.18
N LYS A 59 21.24 10.42 2.94
CA LYS A 59 21.95 9.70 4.01
C LYS A 59 21.34 9.91 5.39
N GLY A 60 20.40 10.85 5.53
CA GLY A 60 19.68 11.06 6.78
C GLY A 60 18.65 9.96 7.04
N ASP A 61 18.32 9.73 8.31
CA ASP A 61 17.32 8.73 8.74
C ASP A 61 15.89 9.11 8.31
N SER A 62 15.60 10.42 8.24
CA SER A 62 14.41 11.00 7.62
C SER A 62 14.81 12.13 6.68
N VAL A 63 14.16 12.23 5.53
CA VAL A 63 14.35 13.37 4.61
C VAL A 63 13.14 14.26 4.68
N GLU A 64 13.31 15.36 5.40
CA GLU A 64 12.24 16.30 5.72
C GLU A 64 11.75 17.02 4.47
N GLY A 65 10.43 17.13 4.35
CA GLY A 65 9.75 17.77 3.22
C GLY A 65 10.09 17.21 1.83
N GLY A 66 10.59 15.96 1.76
CA GLY A 66 10.95 15.31 0.48
C GLY A 66 12.11 15.97 -0.28
N LEU A 67 12.87 16.84 0.39
CA LEU A 67 13.90 17.70 -0.22
C LEU A 67 15.30 17.08 -0.16
N GLU A 68 15.92 16.86 -1.32
CA GLU A 68 17.26 16.24 -1.44
C GLU A 68 18.31 17.27 -1.91
N LEU A 69 19.02 17.90 -0.96
CA LEU A 69 20.03 18.92 -1.24
C LEU A 69 21.43 18.35 -1.55
N ASP A 70 21.63 17.05 -1.40
CA ASP A 70 22.90 16.35 -1.61
C ASP A 70 23.11 15.88 -3.07
N SER A 71 22.22 16.26 -4.00
CA SER A 71 22.40 16.10 -5.45
C SER A 71 22.00 17.35 -6.22
N PRO A 72 22.58 17.60 -7.41
CA PRO A 72 22.13 18.68 -8.28
C PRO A 72 20.66 18.49 -8.70
N SER A 73 20.29 17.30 -9.17
CA SER A 73 18.90 16.99 -9.57
C SER A 73 17.88 17.13 -8.44
N GLY A 74 18.20 16.65 -7.23
CA GLY A 74 17.33 16.79 -6.06
C GLY A 74 17.10 18.25 -5.68
N MET A 75 18.14 19.07 -5.72
CA MET A 75 18.07 20.49 -5.39
C MET A 75 17.23 21.28 -6.41
N MET A 76 17.34 20.92 -7.70
CA MET A 76 16.54 21.52 -8.77
C MET A 76 15.08 21.06 -8.77
N ARG A 77 14.81 19.82 -8.38
CA ARG A 77 13.44 19.29 -8.25
C ARG A 77 12.67 19.96 -7.12
N GLY A 78 13.33 20.20 -5.99
CA GLY A 78 12.68 20.70 -4.77
C GLY A 78 12.01 19.59 -3.95
N GLY A 79 11.15 20.00 -3.03
CA GLY A 79 10.48 19.12 -2.07
C GLY A 79 8.98 18.98 -2.32
N ASP A 80 8.24 18.52 -1.31
CA ASP A 80 6.79 18.28 -1.37
C ASP A 80 5.98 19.56 -1.64
N THR A 81 6.54 20.72 -1.32
CA THR A 81 5.96 22.05 -1.60
C THR A 81 6.37 22.61 -2.98
N GLY A 82 7.09 21.84 -3.79
CA GLY A 82 7.56 22.23 -5.12
C GLY A 82 9.02 22.71 -5.17
N PRO A 83 9.43 23.36 -6.28
CA PRO A 83 10.80 23.81 -6.48
C PRO A 83 11.25 24.82 -5.43
N MET A 84 12.45 24.60 -4.86
CA MET A 84 13.05 25.52 -3.88
C MET A 84 13.97 26.58 -4.50
N LEU A 85 14.46 26.28 -5.71
CA LEU A 85 15.37 27.12 -6.47
C LEU A 85 14.79 27.42 -7.84
N LYS A 86 14.86 28.68 -8.23
CA LYS A 86 14.66 29.12 -9.61
C LYS A 86 15.93 29.82 -10.09
N PRO A 87 16.70 29.21 -11.00
CA PRO A 87 17.91 29.81 -11.55
C PRO A 87 17.64 31.22 -12.09
N HIS A 88 18.52 32.17 -11.76
CA HIS A 88 18.43 33.59 -12.14
C HIS A 88 17.26 34.38 -11.52
N ASP A 89 16.46 33.77 -10.64
CA ASP A 89 15.27 34.40 -10.06
C ASP A 89 15.27 34.25 -8.53
N LEU A 90 15.65 35.33 -7.85
CA LEU A 90 15.69 35.36 -6.39
C LEU A 90 14.31 35.48 -5.75
N GLU A 91 13.39 36.21 -6.38
CA GLU A 91 12.08 36.50 -5.80
C GLU A 91 11.25 35.24 -5.66
N HIS A 92 11.37 34.34 -6.64
CA HIS A 92 10.65 33.07 -6.67
C HIS A 92 11.48 31.86 -6.20
N SER A 93 12.67 32.09 -5.64
CA SER A 93 13.48 31.04 -4.99
C SER A 93 13.17 30.99 -3.49
N SER A 94 12.28 30.09 -3.08
CA SER A 94 11.86 29.94 -1.68
C SER A 94 13.01 29.58 -0.73
N LEU A 95 14.14 29.03 -1.23
CA LEU A 95 15.32 28.79 -0.40
C LEU A 95 15.81 30.06 0.30
N ILE A 96 15.79 31.22 -0.39
CA ILE A 96 16.23 32.48 0.20
C ILE A 96 15.28 32.95 1.29
N GLN A 97 13.97 32.73 1.11
CA GLN A 97 12.97 33.05 2.13
C GLN A 97 13.22 32.22 3.41
N MET A 98 13.49 30.93 3.25
CA MET A 98 13.84 30.03 4.35
C MET A 98 15.14 30.45 5.05
N LEU A 99 16.22 30.72 4.31
CA LEU A 99 17.49 31.18 4.87
C LEU A 99 17.38 32.53 5.59
N LYS A 100 16.43 33.38 5.19
CA LYS A 100 16.12 34.66 5.85
C LYS A 100 15.16 34.52 7.03
N HIS A 101 14.68 33.31 7.34
CA HIS A 101 13.64 33.04 8.35
C HIS A 101 12.36 33.84 8.06
N GLN A 102 11.96 33.89 6.79
CA GLN A 102 10.71 34.50 6.36
C GLN A 102 9.64 33.41 6.18
N GLY A 103 8.50 33.57 6.87
CA GLY A 103 7.46 32.55 6.93
C GLY A 103 7.61 31.63 8.14
N ASP A 104 6.97 30.47 8.09
CA ASP A 104 7.09 29.45 9.13
C ASP A 104 8.33 28.58 8.87
N VAL A 105 9.33 28.75 9.74
CA VAL A 105 10.57 27.95 9.77
C VAL A 105 10.65 27.10 11.05
N SER A 106 9.53 26.93 11.76
CA SER A 106 9.49 26.11 12.96
C SER A 106 9.83 24.65 12.61
N GLY A 107 10.86 24.10 13.26
CA GLY A 107 11.35 22.74 13.00
C GLY A 107 12.51 22.59 12.02
N MET A 108 12.99 23.67 11.38
CA MET A 108 14.19 23.62 10.51
C MET A 108 15.46 24.08 11.25
N PRO A 109 16.41 23.20 11.59
CA PRO A 109 17.71 23.63 12.11
C PRO A 109 18.55 24.33 11.02
N PRO A 110 19.45 25.25 11.39
CA PRO A 110 19.70 25.77 12.74
C PRO A 110 18.63 26.79 13.19
N GLU A 111 18.29 26.78 14.49
CA GLU A 111 17.33 27.75 15.06
C GLU A 111 17.77 29.21 14.90
N LYS A 112 19.09 29.44 14.76
CA LYS A 112 19.67 30.76 14.51
C LYS A 112 19.92 30.97 13.02
N LYS A 113 19.42 32.10 12.52
CA LYS A 113 19.67 32.61 11.17
C LYS A 113 21.16 32.56 10.83
N LEU A 114 21.49 32.04 9.64
CA LEU A 114 22.85 32.10 9.11
C LEU A 114 23.31 33.55 8.96
N SER A 115 24.64 33.77 8.99
CA SER A 115 25.19 35.12 8.84
C SER A 115 24.77 35.74 7.50
N ASP A 116 24.58 37.07 7.48
CA ASP A 116 24.18 37.78 6.24
C ASP A 116 25.20 37.60 5.10
N LYS A 117 26.48 37.36 5.41
CA LYS A 117 27.51 37.02 4.42
C LYS A 117 27.23 35.70 3.72
N VAL A 118 26.75 34.70 4.44
CA VAL A 118 26.38 33.39 3.88
C VAL A 118 25.13 33.55 3.02
N ILE A 119 24.11 34.24 3.51
CA ILE A 119 22.88 34.48 2.76
C ILE A 119 23.16 35.24 1.45
N ALA A 120 24.01 36.28 1.51
CA ALA A 120 24.43 37.03 0.32
C ALA A 120 25.15 36.13 -0.71
N ALA A 121 25.95 35.15 -0.25
CA ALA A 121 26.57 34.17 -1.15
C ALA A 121 25.52 33.27 -1.82
N PHE A 122 24.51 32.80 -1.09
CA PHE A 122 23.39 32.06 -1.70
C PHE A 122 22.63 32.91 -2.72
N GLU A 123 22.37 34.19 -2.41
CA GLU A 123 21.70 35.08 -3.36
C GLU A 123 22.52 35.29 -4.64
N GLU A 124 23.82 35.52 -4.52
CA GLU A 124 24.70 35.67 -5.68
C GLU A 124 24.78 34.38 -6.50
N TRP A 125 24.87 33.22 -5.84
CA TRP A 125 24.89 31.92 -6.49
C TRP A 125 23.60 31.65 -7.29
N ILE A 126 22.44 32.01 -6.75
CA ILE A 126 21.16 31.89 -7.46
C ILE A 126 21.07 32.84 -8.65
N ARG A 127 21.52 34.10 -8.51
CA ARG A 127 21.59 35.06 -9.64
C ARG A 127 22.46 34.51 -10.79
N LEU A 128 23.51 33.77 -10.45
CA LEU A 128 24.41 33.11 -11.41
C LEU A 128 23.86 31.81 -12.00
N GLY A 129 22.62 31.42 -11.68
CA GLY A 129 21.95 30.26 -12.28
C GLY A 129 22.10 28.96 -11.50
N CYS A 130 22.44 29.04 -10.21
CA CYS A 130 22.62 27.89 -9.33
C CYS A 130 23.61 26.82 -9.85
N PRO A 131 24.77 27.17 -10.42
CA PRO A 131 25.68 26.16 -10.97
C PRO A 131 26.25 25.28 -9.85
N ASP A 132 26.22 23.97 -10.07
CA ASP A 132 26.61 22.95 -9.10
C ASP A 132 27.68 22.04 -9.74
N SER A 133 28.83 21.89 -9.10
CA SER A 133 29.95 21.10 -9.62
C SER A 133 29.87 19.61 -9.25
N ARG A 134 28.92 19.21 -8.39
CA ARG A 134 28.76 17.82 -7.99
C ARG A 134 28.25 16.99 -9.15
N LYS A 135 28.67 15.73 -9.16
CA LYS A 135 28.10 14.73 -10.06
C LYS A 135 26.76 14.26 -9.49
N GLU A 136 25.87 13.83 -10.38
CA GLU A 136 24.70 13.08 -9.94
C GLU A 136 25.13 11.87 -9.10
N VAL A 137 24.42 11.66 -8.01
CA VAL A 137 24.72 10.61 -7.04
C VAL A 137 23.55 9.65 -7.05
N GLY A 138 23.74 8.38 -7.37
CA GLY A 138 22.76 7.29 -7.15
C GLY A 138 21.28 7.53 -7.52
N PRO A 139 20.38 6.63 -7.09
CA PRO A 139 18.93 6.83 -7.20
C PRO A 139 18.43 7.87 -6.18
N THR A 140 17.37 8.62 -6.52
CA THR A 140 16.68 9.50 -5.56
C THR A 140 16.00 8.67 -4.46
N LEU A 141 15.59 9.32 -3.37
CA LEU A 141 14.77 8.66 -2.34
C LEU A 141 13.50 8.03 -2.92
N LYS A 142 12.86 8.69 -3.89
CA LYS A 142 11.66 8.16 -4.52
C LYS A 142 11.97 6.85 -5.25
N GLU A 143 13.06 6.80 -6.01
CA GLU A 143 13.50 5.54 -6.63
C GLU A 143 13.91 4.50 -5.58
N GLN A 144 14.61 4.90 -4.52
CA GLN A 144 15.01 3.96 -3.46
C GLN A 144 13.79 3.34 -2.76
N ARG A 145 12.81 4.17 -2.39
CA ARG A 145 11.52 3.73 -1.81
C ARG A 145 10.77 2.84 -2.79
N TYR A 146 10.72 3.20 -4.06
CA TYR A 146 10.06 2.39 -5.09
C TYR A 146 10.75 1.01 -5.27
N GLN A 147 12.08 0.99 -5.34
CA GLN A 147 12.87 -0.24 -5.43
C GLN A 147 12.76 -1.11 -4.17
N ALA A 148 12.66 -0.50 -2.99
CA ALA A 148 12.39 -1.20 -1.74
C ALA A 148 10.95 -1.77 -1.72
N ALA A 149 9.97 -0.98 -2.14
CA ALA A 149 8.58 -1.40 -2.24
C ALA A 149 8.42 -2.59 -3.20
N GLN A 150 9.12 -2.60 -4.34
CA GLN A 150 9.12 -3.75 -5.27
C GLN A 150 9.61 -5.06 -4.63
N LYS A 151 10.39 -5.00 -3.54
CA LYS A 151 10.87 -6.16 -2.79
C LYS A 151 9.96 -6.53 -1.62
N HIS A 152 8.99 -5.69 -1.28
CA HIS A 152 8.06 -5.98 -0.19
C HIS A 152 7.19 -7.19 -0.57
N TRP A 153 6.99 -8.10 0.38
CA TRP A 153 6.38 -9.42 0.14
C TRP A 153 5.02 -9.34 -0.56
N ALA A 154 4.24 -8.28 -0.30
CA ALA A 154 2.92 -8.05 -0.91
C ALA A 154 2.97 -7.81 -2.44
N PHE A 155 4.11 -7.37 -2.98
CA PHE A 155 4.30 -7.11 -4.42
C PHE A 155 5.13 -8.20 -5.12
N VAL A 156 5.55 -9.22 -4.39
CA VAL A 156 6.29 -10.36 -4.95
C VAL A 156 5.31 -11.53 -5.11
N PRO A 157 5.08 -12.03 -6.34
CA PRO A 157 4.21 -13.17 -6.55
C PRO A 157 4.64 -14.38 -5.70
N PRO A 158 3.70 -15.06 -5.01
CA PRO A 158 3.99 -16.27 -4.27
C PRO A 158 4.61 -17.33 -5.19
N LYS A 159 5.68 -17.97 -4.73
CA LYS A 159 6.33 -19.07 -5.45
C LYS A 159 5.90 -20.39 -4.83
N THR A 160 5.70 -21.40 -5.67
CA THR A 160 5.48 -22.76 -5.20
C THR A 160 6.71 -23.27 -4.44
N VAL A 161 6.51 -23.68 -3.20
CA VAL A 161 7.56 -24.26 -2.35
C VAL A 161 7.44 -25.78 -2.40
N LYS A 162 8.58 -26.48 -2.41
CA LYS A 162 8.58 -27.94 -2.28
C LYS A 162 8.10 -28.31 -0.88
N LEU A 163 7.22 -29.30 -0.79
CA LEU A 163 6.78 -29.80 0.51
C LEU A 163 7.97 -30.34 1.29
N PRO A 164 8.06 -30.05 2.59
CA PRO A 164 9.14 -30.56 3.43
C PRO A 164 9.02 -32.07 3.58
N VAL A 165 10.15 -32.73 3.73
CA VAL A 165 10.20 -34.15 4.12
C VAL A 165 9.98 -34.21 5.62
N VAL A 166 9.02 -35.03 6.03
CA VAL A 166 8.66 -35.26 7.44
C VAL A 166 8.89 -36.72 7.79
N GLU A 167 9.24 -36.99 9.04
CA GLU A 167 9.45 -38.35 9.54
C GLU A 167 8.11 -39.06 9.75
N GLN A 168 7.13 -38.38 10.35
CA GLN A 168 5.80 -38.93 10.61
C GLN A 168 4.86 -38.77 9.41
N THR A 169 4.99 -39.64 8.42
CA THR A 169 4.21 -39.55 7.17
C THR A 169 2.70 -39.80 7.31
N GLY A 170 2.26 -40.44 8.41
CA GLY A 170 0.85 -40.79 8.64
C GLY A 170 0.00 -39.75 9.37
N TRP A 171 0.62 -38.69 9.91
CA TRP A 171 -0.10 -37.65 10.65
C TRP A 171 -0.72 -36.56 9.76
N PRO A 172 -0.03 -36.03 8.72
CA PRO A 172 -0.59 -35.01 7.83
C PRO A 172 -1.88 -35.48 7.15
N ARG A 173 -2.99 -34.76 7.35
CA ARG A 173 -4.26 -34.98 6.64
C ARG A 173 -4.30 -34.20 5.34
N ASN A 174 -3.84 -32.95 5.39
CA ASN A 174 -3.55 -32.14 4.22
C ASN A 174 -2.03 -32.00 4.09
N PRO A 175 -1.37 -32.73 3.16
CA PRO A 175 0.09 -32.72 3.05
C PRO A 175 0.66 -31.34 2.70
N ILE A 176 -0.16 -30.44 2.14
CA ILE A 176 0.28 -29.09 1.75
C ILE A 176 0.47 -28.20 2.97
N ILE A 177 -0.39 -28.29 3.99
CA ILE A 177 -0.34 -27.41 5.17
C ILE A 177 0.31 -28.15 6.34
N ASP A 178 -0.21 -29.33 6.66
CA ASP A 178 0.20 -30.11 7.83
C ASP A 178 1.67 -30.55 7.72
N GLY A 179 2.19 -30.72 6.49
CA GLY A 179 3.60 -31.02 6.25
C GLY A 179 4.54 -29.91 6.75
N PHE A 180 4.22 -28.64 6.51
CA PHE A 180 5.03 -27.52 7.02
C PHE A 180 4.97 -27.40 8.53
N VAL A 181 3.77 -27.57 9.11
CA VAL A 181 3.59 -27.55 10.56
C VAL A 181 4.37 -28.69 11.22
N LEU A 182 4.23 -29.92 10.71
CA LEU A 182 4.92 -31.09 11.24
C LEU A 182 6.44 -30.98 11.09
N SER A 183 6.94 -30.52 9.95
CA SER A 183 8.39 -30.33 9.75
C SER A 183 8.96 -29.34 10.76
N ALA A 184 8.26 -28.23 11.04
CA ALA A 184 8.67 -27.27 12.06
C ALA A 184 8.64 -27.89 13.47
N MET A 185 7.64 -28.73 13.78
CA MET A 185 7.58 -29.43 15.06
C MET A 185 8.74 -30.43 15.23
N GLU A 186 9.01 -31.25 14.21
CA GLU A 186 10.07 -32.26 14.23
C GLU A 186 11.46 -31.62 14.40
N GLN A 187 11.73 -30.50 13.71
CA GLN A 187 12.97 -29.72 13.89
C GLN A 187 13.18 -29.21 15.32
N GLN A 188 12.09 -28.97 16.05
CA GLN A 188 12.12 -28.53 17.45
C GLN A 188 12.01 -29.70 18.44
N GLY A 189 12.04 -30.95 17.96
CA GLY A 189 11.86 -32.14 18.80
C GLY A 189 10.45 -32.28 19.38
N LEU A 190 9.46 -31.56 18.83
CA LEU A 190 8.06 -31.62 19.24
C LEU A 190 7.33 -32.70 18.46
N LYS A 191 6.25 -33.21 19.07
CA LYS A 191 5.35 -34.18 18.45
C LYS A 191 3.91 -33.66 18.47
N PRO A 192 3.10 -33.96 17.45
CA PRO A 192 1.69 -33.65 17.49
C PRO A 192 1.01 -34.24 18.72
N VAL A 193 0.04 -33.50 19.27
CA VAL A 193 -0.83 -34.00 20.32
C VAL A 193 -1.92 -34.89 19.73
N GLN A 194 -2.51 -35.74 20.57
CA GLN A 194 -3.66 -36.56 20.18
C GLN A 194 -4.87 -35.71 19.78
N ASP A 195 -5.72 -36.27 18.92
CA ASP A 195 -7.01 -35.69 18.57
C ASP A 195 -7.89 -35.49 19.81
N ALA A 196 -8.71 -34.44 19.76
CA ALA A 196 -9.77 -34.25 20.75
C ALA A 196 -10.77 -35.41 20.68
N ASN A 197 -11.30 -35.83 21.84
CA ASN A 197 -12.40 -36.78 21.86
C ASN A 197 -13.62 -36.23 21.09
N ARG A 198 -14.50 -37.12 20.62
CA ARG A 198 -15.61 -36.77 19.74
C ARG A 198 -16.58 -35.74 20.36
N LEU A 199 -16.83 -35.80 21.66
CA LEU A 199 -17.72 -34.87 22.36
C LEU A 199 -17.11 -33.46 22.41
N THR A 200 -15.80 -33.36 22.68
CA THR A 200 -15.07 -32.10 22.63
C THR A 200 -15.04 -31.55 21.21
N LEU A 201 -14.81 -32.42 20.22
CA LEU A 201 -14.71 -32.03 18.82
C LEU A 201 -16.03 -31.43 18.30
N VAL A 202 -17.18 -32.11 18.49
CA VAL A 202 -18.47 -31.58 18.04
C VAL A 202 -18.79 -30.23 18.66
N ARG A 203 -18.52 -30.05 19.96
CA ARG A 203 -18.73 -28.76 20.63
C ARG A 203 -17.87 -27.66 20.03
N ARG A 204 -16.57 -27.91 19.78
CA ARG A 204 -15.66 -26.93 19.17
C ARG A 204 -16.11 -26.54 17.77
N VAL A 205 -16.38 -27.53 16.91
CA VAL A 205 -16.80 -27.28 15.52
C VAL A 205 -18.07 -26.41 15.45
N TYR A 206 -19.05 -26.65 16.32
CA TYR A 206 -20.25 -25.84 16.41
C TYR A 206 -19.97 -24.39 16.82
N PHE A 207 -19.16 -24.17 17.86
CA PHE A 207 -18.77 -22.82 18.28
C PHE A 207 -17.93 -22.10 17.22
N ASP A 208 -17.02 -22.81 16.56
CA ASP A 208 -16.12 -22.22 15.58
C ASP A 208 -16.87 -21.81 14.30
N LEU A 209 -17.75 -22.68 13.78
CA LEU A 209 -18.44 -22.43 12.52
C LEU A 209 -19.67 -21.54 12.68
N ILE A 210 -20.50 -21.74 13.72
CA ILE A 210 -21.79 -21.03 13.85
C ILE A 210 -21.95 -20.28 15.16
N GLY A 211 -20.95 -20.30 16.06
CA GLY A 211 -20.96 -19.51 17.30
C GLY A 211 -21.90 -20.01 18.40
N LEU A 212 -22.62 -21.11 18.19
CA LEU A 212 -23.61 -21.65 19.13
C LEU A 212 -23.26 -23.08 19.52
N PRO A 213 -23.59 -23.53 20.75
CA PRO A 213 -23.39 -24.92 21.13
C PRO A 213 -24.33 -25.86 20.35
N PRO A 214 -23.95 -27.13 20.14
CA PRO A 214 -24.86 -28.13 19.59
C PRO A 214 -25.97 -28.47 20.60
N SER A 215 -27.14 -28.84 20.09
CA SER A 215 -28.19 -29.47 20.91
C SER A 215 -27.82 -30.90 21.31
N VAL A 216 -28.49 -31.45 22.32
CA VAL A 216 -28.26 -32.85 22.78
C VAL A 216 -28.47 -33.84 21.64
N THR A 217 -29.54 -33.67 20.86
CA THR A 217 -29.85 -34.54 19.72
C THR A 217 -28.79 -34.48 18.62
N GLU A 218 -28.18 -33.31 18.38
CA GLU A 218 -27.09 -33.17 17.42
C GLU A 218 -25.78 -33.78 17.92
N VAL A 219 -25.49 -33.66 19.21
CA VAL A 219 -24.37 -34.37 19.84
C VAL A 219 -24.55 -35.87 19.68
N ASP A 220 -25.72 -36.41 20.04
CA ASP A 220 -26.00 -37.84 19.96
C ASP A 220 -25.93 -38.34 18.52
N ALA A 221 -26.47 -37.59 17.56
CA ALA A 221 -26.37 -37.93 16.14
C ALA A 221 -24.91 -38.03 15.70
N PHE A 222 -24.06 -37.05 16.03
CA PHE A 222 -22.65 -37.10 15.70
C PHE A 222 -21.92 -38.24 16.45
N LEU A 223 -22.19 -38.47 17.73
CA LEU A 223 -21.54 -39.53 18.50
C LEU A 223 -21.89 -40.92 17.98
N ASN A 224 -23.12 -41.11 17.50
CA ASN A 224 -23.62 -42.36 16.95
C ASN A 224 -23.22 -42.60 15.49
N ASP A 225 -22.91 -41.55 14.73
CA ASP A 225 -22.39 -41.69 13.36
C ASP A 225 -20.95 -42.21 13.36
N LYS A 226 -20.78 -43.50 13.04
CA LYS A 226 -19.48 -44.18 12.94
C LYS A 226 -18.89 -44.16 11.53
N SER A 227 -19.53 -43.49 10.58
CA SER A 227 -18.99 -43.38 9.23
C SER A 227 -17.65 -42.65 9.22
N PRO A 228 -16.72 -43.02 8.32
CA PRO A 228 -15.40 -42.38 8.25
C PRO A 228 -15.47 -40.89 7.88
N ASP A 229 -16.59 -40.44 7.30
CA ASP A 229 -16.86 -39.07 6.86
C ASP A 229 -17.81 -38.30 7.79
N ALA A 230 -18.13 -38.82 8.98
CA ALA A 230 -19.05 -38.19 9.93
C ALA A 230 -18.68 -36.72 10.27
N LEU A 231 -17.38 -36.42 10.40
CA LEU A 231 -16.91 -35.05 10.66
C LEU A 231 -17.09 -34.14 9.44
N ALA A 232 -16.80 -34.63 8.24
CA ALA A 232 -16.96 -33.85 7.01
C ALA A 232 -18.45 -33.51 6.79
N LYS A 233 -19.34 -34.49 6.92
CA LYS A 233 -20.81 -34.27 6.86
C LYS A 233 -21.28 -33.22 7.86
N LEU A 234 -20.76 -33.26 9.09
CA LEU A 234 -21.10 -32.26 10.10
C LEU A 234 -20.62 -30.86 9.69
N ILE A 235 -19.38 -30.73 9.22
CA ILE A 235 -18.81 -29.47 8.76
C ILE A 235 -19.64 -28.91 7.59
N ASP A 236 -19.94 -29.73 6.58
CA ASP A 236 -20.75 -29.33 5.42
C ASP A 236 -22.15 -28.85 5.84
N LYS A 237 -22.80 -29.55 6.77
CA LYS A 237 -24.09 -29.13 7.34
C LYS A 237 -24.01 -27.75 8.00
N LEU A 238 -22.92 -27.48 8.73
CA LEU A 238 -22.74 -26.22 9.45
C LEU A 238 -22.34 -25.06 8.52
N LEU A 239 -21.49 -25.31 7.53
CA LEU A 239 -21.15 -24.34 6.49
C LEU A 239 -22.38 -23.94 5.65
N ALA A 240 -23.29 -24.89 5.39
CA ALA A 240 -24.55 -24.61 4.71
C ALA A 240 -25.61 -23.91 5.59
N SER A 241 -25.34 -23.72 6.89
CA SER A 241 -26.26 -23.03 7.79
C SER A 241 -26.19 -21.51 7.56
N PRO A 242 -27.31 -20.78 7.54
CA PRO A 242 -27.28 -19.30 7.44
C PRO A 242 -26.52 -18.64 8.60
N ARG A 243 -26.40 -19.35 9.73
CA ARG A 243 -25.66 -18.91 10.93
C ARG A 243 -24.15 -18.86 10.70
N PHE A 244 -23.64 -19.57 9.69
CA PHE A 244 -22.22 -19.48 9.32
C PHE A 244 -21.86 -18.06 8.90
N GLY A 245 -22.62 -17.46 7.98
CA GLY A 245 -22.45 -16.08 7.56
C GLY A 245 -22.69 -15.07 8.68
N GLU A 246 -23.62 -15.33 9.60
CA GLU A 246 -23.83 -14.49 10.79
C GLU A 246 -22.59 -14.49 11.71
N ARG A 247 -22.00 -15.67 11.92
CA ARG A 247 -20.81 -15.86 12.75
C ARG A 247 -19.56 -15.24 12.11
N TRP A 248 -19.29 -15.59 10.86
CA TRP A 248 -18.07 -15.20 10.15
C TRP A 248 -18.13 -13.76 9.62
N GLY A 249 -19.30 -13.32 9.17
CA GLY A 249 -19.54 -11.93 8.75
C GLY A 249 -19.24 -10.91 9.85
N ARG A 250 -19.48 -11.26 11.13
CA ARG A 250 -19.11 -10.41 12.28
C ARG A 250 -17.62 -10.04 12.29
N HIS A 251 -16.73 -10.97 11.96
CA HIS A 251 -15.29 -10.69 11.95
C HIS A 251 -14.93 -9.67 10.86
N TRP A 252 -15.60 -9.74 9.72
CA TRP A 252 -15.44 -8.72 8.68
C TRP A 252 -16.01 -7.36 9.11
N LEU A 253 -17.18 -7.36 9.72
CA LEU A 253 -17.84 -6.15 10.22
C LEU A 253 -16.99 -5.44 11.28
N ASP A 254 -16.25 -6.19 12.11
CA ASP A 254 -15.27 -5.63 13.05
C ASP A 254 -14.11 -4.93 12.31
N VAL A 255 -13.55 -5.56 11.26
CA VAL A 255 -12.43 -5.02 10.47
C VAL A 255 -12.81 -3.71 9.78
N VAL A 256 -14.00 -3.65 9.17
CA VAL A 256 -14.49 -2.44 8.50
C VAL A 256 -15.13 -1.44 9.47
N ARG A 257 -15.06 -1.71 10.78
CA ARG A 257 -15.55 -0.83 11.85
C ARG A 257 -17.02 -0.46 11.65
N PHE A 258 -17.81 -1.46 11.23
CA PHE A 258 -19.23 -1.30 11.03
C PHE A 258 -19.91 -0.86 12.33
N ALA A 259 -20.63 0.25 12.24
CA ALA A 259 -21.47 0.75 13.30
C ALA A 259 -22.71 1.39 12.68
N GLU A 260 -23.80 1.41 13.44
CA GLU A 260 -25.01 2.15 13.07
C GLU A 260 -24.91 3.63 13.49
N SER A 261 -23.68 4.13 13.70
CA SER A 261 -23.39 5.51 14.03
C SER A 261 -21.94 5.89 13.70
N SER A 262 -21.66 7.19 13.73
CA SER A 262 -20.35 7.78 13.37
C SER A 262 -19.36 7.91 14.53
N GLY A 263 -19.77 7.63 15.78
CA GLY A 263 -18.90 7.68 16.96
C GLY A 263 -18.36 9.09 17.29
N MET A 264 -17.24 9.13 18.02
CA MET A 264 -16.51 10.36 18.38
C MET A 264 -17.34 11.40 19.18
N GLU A 265 -17.08 12.70 19.00
CA GLU A 265 -17.69 13.78 19.79
C GLU A 265 -19.18 13.97 19.45
N PHE A 266 -19.53 13.89 18.16
CA PHE A 266 -20.92 13.98 17.68
C PHE A 266 -21.35 12.66 17.06
N ASN A 267 -22.13 11.88 17.80
CA ASN A 267 -22.52 10.55 17.38
C ASN A 267 -23.80 10.56 16.52
N PHE A 268 -23.67 10.84 15.23
CA PHE A 268 -24.79 10.71 14.27
C PHE A 268 -25.10 9.25 13.97
N THR A 269 -26.38 8.92 13.89
CA THR A 269 -26.85 7.57 13.58
C THR A 269 -26.95 7.31 12.07
N TYR A 270 -26.73 6.07 11.68
CA TYR A 270 -26.87 5.54 10.33
C TYR A 270 -28.06 4.56 10.29
N PRO A 271 -29.31 5.05 10.23
CA PRO A 271 -30.52 4.20 10.35
C PRO A 271 -30.64 3.13 9.26
N HIS A 272 -29.90 3.29 8.16
CA HIS A 272 -29.88 2.38 7.02
C HIS A 272 -28.51 1.71 6.83
N ALA A 273 -27.72 1.51 7.90
CA ALA A 273 -26.47 0.77 7.83
C ALA A 273 -26.67 -0.76 7.73
N TRP A 274 -27.77 -1.28 8.27
CA TRP A 274 -28.08 -2.72 8.30
C TRP A 274 -28.08 -3.45 6.94
N PRO A 275 -28.41 -2.85 5.77
CA PRO A 275 -28.29 -3.54 4.48
C PRO A 275 -26.86 -3.96 4.18
N TYR A 276 -25.85 -3.18 4.61
CA TYR A 276 -24.46 -3.57 4.45
C TYR A 276 -24.10 -4.79 5.32
N ARG A 277 -24.57 -4.82 6.57
CA ARG A 277 -24.42 -6.00 7.45
C ARG A 277 -24.98 -7.25 6.78
N ASN A 278 -26.18 -7.16 6.22
CA ASN A 278 -26.82 -8.29 5.54
C ASN A 278 -26.06 -8.68 4.27
N TYR A 279 -25.58 -7.71 3.47
CA TYR A 279 -24.72 -7.97 2.32
C TYR A 279 -23.47 -8.78 2.69
N VAL A 280 -22.80 -8.44 3.80
CA VAL A 280 -21.63 -9.19 4.28
C VAL A 280 -22.03 -10.62 4.67
N ILE A 281 -23.10 -10.79 5.46
CA ILE A 281 -23.60 -12.10 5.88
C ILE A 281 -23.92 -12.99 4.66
N ASP A 282 -24.60 -12.42 3.67
CA ASP A 282 -24.98 -13.11 2.43
C ASP A 282 -23.75 -13.48 1.60
N ALA A 283 -22.75 -12.61 1.52
CA ALA A 283 -21.51 -12.90 0.80
C ALA A 283 -20.75 -14.11 1.39
N PHE A 284 -20.72 -14.25 2.72
CA PHE A 284 -20.14 -15.42 3.37
C PHE A 284 -20.96 -16.69 3.14
N ASN A 285 -22.30 -16.62 3.27
CA ASN A 285 -23.17 -17.78 3.06
C ASN A 285 -23.19 -18.28 1.61
N GLN A 286 -22.92 -17.39 0.64
CA GLN A 286 -22.86 -17.72 -0.78
C GLN A 286 -21.46 -18.14 -1.24
N ASP A 287 -20.48 -18.20 -0.34
CA ASP A 287 -19.06 -18.44 -0.67
C ASP A 287 -18.57 -17.50 -1.79
N LYS A 288 -18.89 -16.20 -1.66
CA LYS A 288 -18.54 -15.21 -2.69
C LYS A 288 -17.02 -15.16 -2.84
N PRO A 289 -16.47 -15.28 -4.08
CA PRO A 289 -15.04 -15.18 -4.29
C PRO A 289 -14.47 -13.89 -3.71
N TYR A 290 -13.43 -14.02 -2.88
CA TYR A 290 -12.87 -12.92 -2.10
C TYR A 290 -12.48 -11.70 -2.95
N ASN A 291 -11.92 -11.93 -4.14
CA ASN A 291 -11.57 -10.87 -5.09
C ASN A 291 -12.79 -10.08 -5.58
N ILE A 292 -13.93 -10.75 -5.79
CA ILE A 292 -15.19 -10.09 -6.16
C ILE A 292 -15.78 -9.36 -4.96
N PHE A 293 -15.77 -9.98 -3.77
CA PHE A 293 -16.23 -9.36 -2.54
C PHE A 293 -15.48 -8.04 -2.25
N LEU A 294 -14.15 -8.04 -2.34
CA LEU A 294 -13.34 -6.83 -2.20
C LEU A 294 -13.65 -5.78 -3.28
N GLN A 295 -13.71 -6.20 -4.55
CA GLN A 295 -13.97 -5.28 -5.65
C GLN A 295 -15.33 -4.59 -5.51
N GLU A 296 -16.37 -5.32 -5.09
CA GLU A 296 -17.70 -4.78 -4.85
C GLU A 296 -17.70 -3.75 -3.71
N GLN A 297 -16.90 -3.95 -2.66
CA GLN A 297 -16.83 -3.00 -1.55
C GLN A 297 -16.04 -1.72 -1.85
N ILE A 298 -15.11 -1.76 -2.80
CA ILE A 298 -14.33 -0.58 -3.19
C ILE A 298 -15.05 0.22 -4.30
N ALA A 299 -15.66 -0.49 -5.25
CA ALA A 299 -16.14 0.13 -6.50
C ALA A 299 -17.37 -0.57 -7.08
N GLY A 300 -18.19 -1.23 -6.25
CA GLY A 300 -19.37 -1.97 -6.69
C GLY A 300 -20.34 -1.15 -7.55
N ASP A 301 -20.55 0.12 -7.18
CA ASP A 301 -21.38 1.10 -7.88
C ASP A 301 -20.82 1.52 -9.25
N LEU A 302 -19.50 1.39 -9.45
CA LEU A 302 -18.81 1.67 -10.71
C LEU A 302 -18.68 0.43 -11.61
N MET A 303 -19.04 -0.76 -11.12
CA MET A 303 -18.94 -1.97 -11.92
C MET A 303 -20.02 -1.98 -13.03
N PRO A 304 -19.67 -2.38 -14.27
CA PRO A 304 -20.64 -2.41 -15.36
C PRO A 304 -21.81 -3.35 -15.06
N ALA A 305 -23.02 -2.88 -15.39
CA ALA A 305 -24.21 -3.72 -15.39
C ALA A 305 -24.04 -4.80 -16.48
N GLN A 306 -24.00 -6.07 -16.08
CA GLN A 306 -23.97 -7.17 -17.04
C GLN A 306 -25.40 -7.60 -17.37
N PRO A 307 -25.71 -7.95 -18.64
CA PRO A 307 -27.08 -8.23 -19.08
C PRO A 307 -27.81 -9.33 -18.31
N ASN A 308 -27.06 -10.28 -17.72
CA ASN A 308 -27.59 -11.49 -17.08
C ASN A 308 -27.46 -11.49 -15.56
N LYS A 309 -27.28 -10.32 -14.91
CA LYS A 309 -27.20 -10.25 -13.45
C LYS A 309 -28.58 -10.17 -12.82
N SER A 310 -28.76 -10.90 -11.73
CA SER A 310 -29.99 -10.83 -10.94
C SER A 310 -30.14 -9.42 -10.32
N PRO A 311 -31.37 -8.94 -10.08
CA PRO A 311 -31.62 -7.68 -9.38
C PRO A 311 -30.87 -7.59 -8.05
N GLU A 312 -30.81 -8.68 -7.30
CA GLU A 312 -30.14 -8.78 -6.00
C GLU A 312 -28.64 -8.52 -6.14
N THR A 313 -28.01 -9.00 -7.22
CA THR A 313 -26.59 -8.75 -7.49
C THR A 313 -26.33 -7.27 -7.78
N ILE A 314 -27.27 -6.60 -8.46
CA ILE A 314 -27.17 -5.17 -8.78
C ILE A 314 -27.32 -4.33 -7.51
N GLU A 315 -28.27 -4.69 -6.64
CA GLU A 315 -28.47 -4.02 -5.35
C GLU A 315 -27.29 -4.22 -4.41
N ALA A 316 -26.80 -5.45 -4.28
CA ALA A 316 -25.62 -5.79 -3.49
C ALA A 316 -24.41 -4.90 -3.82
N ARG A 317 -24.20 -4.62 -5.11
CA ARG A 317 -23.12 -3.75 -5.60
C ARG A 317 -23.28 -2.28 -5.26
N LYS A 318 -24.52 -1.81 -5.10
CA LYS A 318 -24.79 -0.44 -4.64
C LYS A 318 -24.62 -0.33 -3.12
N ILE A 319 -24.88 -1.41 -2.39
CA ILE A 319 -24.75 -1.48 -0.94
C ILE A 319 -23.28 -1.60 -0.52
N ALA A 320 -22.51 -2.45 -1.21
CA ALA A 320 -21.15 -2.81 -0.81
C ALA A 320 -20.18 -1.61 -0.61
N PRO A 321 -20.18 -0.56 -1.44
CA PRO A 321 -19.37 0.64 -1.22
C PRO A 321 -19.66 1.41 0.06
N SER A 322 -20.76 1.11 0.76
CA SER A 322 -21.05 1.66 2.10
C SER A 322 -19.92 1.38 3.09
N MET A 323 -19.09 0.34 2.85
CA MET A 323 -17.85 0.08 3.58
C MET A 323 -17.02 1.34 3.82
N LEU A 324 -16.89 2.20 2.80
CA LEU A 324 -16.07 3.41 2.82
C LEU A 324 -16.67 4.53 3.69
N SER A 325 -17.89 4.37 4.18
CA SER A 325 -18.57 5.34 5.04
C SER A 325 -18.45 5.01 6.53
N PHE A 326 -18.12 3.77 6.89
CA PHE A 326 -17.99 3.35 8.28
C PHE A 326 -16.69 3.87 8.90
N GLY A 327 -16.60 3.79 10.22
CA GLY A 327 -15.52 4.37 11.01
C GLY A 327 -15.87 5.71 11.67
N PRO A 328 -15.07 6.13 12.65
CA PRO A 328 -15.27 7.35 13.40
C PRO A 328 -15.15 8.60 12.52
N LYS A 329 -16.03 9.59 12.70
CA LYS A 329 -15.98 10.87 11.95
C LYS A 329 -15.90 12.07 12.91
N ARG A 330 -14.94 12.97 12.67
CA ARG A 330 -14.74 14.22 13.45
C ARG A 330 -15.62 15.35 12.93
N HIS A 331 -16.89 15.35 13.33
CA HIS A 331 -17.86 16.36 12.86
C HIS A 331 -17.64 17.77 13.41
N ASN A 332 -16.67 17.98 14.30
CA ASN A 332 -16.22 19.31 14.74
C ASN A 332 -15.25 19.97 13.73
N SER A 333 -14.74 19.20 12.76
CA SER A 333 -13.84 19.66 11.70
C SER A 333 -14.66 20.02 10.45
N SER A 334 -14.13 20.88 9.57
CA SER A 334 -14.87 21.30 8.37
C SER A 334 -13.96 21.54 7.17
N GLY A 335 -14.56 21.72 5.99
CA GLY A 335 -13.83 22.04 4.77
C GLY A 335 -12.84 20.96 4.35
N THR A 336 -11.59 21.34 4.10
CA THR A 336 -10.55 20.43 3.61
C THR A 336 -10.10 19.43 4.67
N GLU A 337 -9.97 19.84 5.93
CA GLU A 337 -9.52 18.98 7.03
C GLU A 337 -10.43 17.75 7.17
N PHE A 338 -11.75 17.98 7.33
CA PHE A 338 -12.72 16.90 7.44
C PHE A 338 -12.70 15.94 6.23
N ARG A 339 -12.48 16.49 5.03
CA ARG A 339 -12.36 15.67 3.81
C ARG A 339 -11.09 14.82 3.81
N MET A 340 -9.97 15.36 4.27
CA MET A 340 -8.71 14.62 4.36
C MET A 340 -8.78 13.55 5.45
N ASP A 341 -9.42 13.83 6.58
CA ASP A 341 -9.68 12.83 7.63
C ASP A 341 -10.49 11.65 7.11
N ILE A 342 -11.54 11.91 6.30
CA ILE A 342 -12.31 10.84 5.65
C ILE A 342 -11.44 10.01 4.71
N VAL A 343 -10.59 10.67 3.91
CA VAL A 343 -9.71 9.98 2.95
C VAL A 343 -8.68 9.12 3.69
N ASP A 344 -8.06 9.65 4.75
CA ASP A 344 -7.11 8.91 5.57
C ASP A 344 -7.77 7.68 6.23
N ASP A 345 -8.97 7.85 6.79
CA ASP A 345 -9.76 6.78 7.37
C ASP A 345 -10.13 5.67 6.36
N GLN A 346 -10.48 6.07 5.13
CA GLN A 346 -10.76 5.13 4.03
C GLN A 346 -9.49 4.38 3.61
N ILE A 347 -8.35 5.06 3.48
CA ILE A 347 -7.07 4.44 3.14
C ILE A 347 -6.69 3.41 4.20
N ASN A 348 -6.78 3.76 5.49
CA ASN A 348 -6.48 2.87 6.61
C ASN A 348 -7.39 1.63 6.69
N THR A 349 -8.58 1.67 6.08
CA THR A 349 -9.47 0.50 6.03
C THR A 349 -9.11 -0.45 4.89
N VAL A 350 -8.64 0.11 3.78
CA VAL A 350 -8.43 -0.61 2.52
C VAL A 350 -7.00 -1.15 2.40
N CYS A 351 -6.02 -0.44 2.97
CA CYS A 351 -4.59 -0.71 2.89
C CYS A 351 -4.03 -1.07 4.27
#